data_AF-A0A0C2FKF9-F1
#
_entry.id   AF-A0A0C2FKF9-F1
#
_cell.length_a   1.000
_cell.length_b   1.000
_cell.length_c   1.000
_cell.angle_alpha   90.00
_cell.angle_beta   90.00
_cell.angle_gamma   90.00
#
_symmetry.space_group_name_H-M   'P 1'
#
loop_
_entity.id
_entity.type
_entity.pdbx_description
1 polymer ?
#
loop_
_entity_poly.entity_id
_entity_poly.type
_entity_poly.pdbx_seq_one_letter_code
_entity_poly.pdbx_strand_id
1 'polypeptide(L)'
;MSLRAAARAMHIDPGHLSRVLSGKRSPSPQLAEALDGLVGAEGALADLAATLDEDDRGRIAHSVAEPARVDLGTVRALADVLAAQRRLDDTLPATAMLPSTSAQWETVERLARDARGPHADALREVAAEWVQFVGWLHAEARNDADAVRWLTEAEDRADEVGSGELAAQAANFKGYLARRQGRPRAIVRWFSAAYYTPGAAPLQRVGDAVQAAHGYALLGERDAARRLLGEASDLVDEAGDTEAPGTAYWLSPTFSRMGMGLVHLALGEYAEAAANLRAGLDGLPSEQRHAEWSREYRDALEEARAA
;
A
#
# COMPACT_ATOMS: atom_id res chain seq x y z
N MET A 1 9.86 -19.11 13.44
CA MET A 1 10.09 -19.35 14.89
C MET A 1 8.82 -19.91 15.52
N SER A 2 8.91 -20.81 16.51
CA SER A 2 7.71 -21.33 17.19
C SER A 2 7.23 -20.40 18.31
N LEU A 3 5.93 -20.45 18.67
CA LEU A 3 5.37 -19.64 19.75
C LEU A 3 6.10 -19.82 21.09
N ARG A 4 6.50 -21.06 21.41
CA ARG A 4 7.27 -21.35 22.63
C ARG A 4 8.69 -20.79 22.59
N ALA A 5 9.31 -20.74 21.41
CA ALA A 5 10.62 -20.13 21.24
C ALA A 5 10.53 -18.60 21.37
N ALA A 6 9.51 -17.97 20.78
CA ALA A 6 9.24 -16.55 20.91
C ALA A 6 8.97 -16.15 22.38
N ALA A 7 8.08 -16.89 23.06
CA ALA A 7 7.78 -16.68 24.48
C ALA A 7 9.04 -16.77 25.36
N ARG A 8 9.92 -17.74 25.08
CA ARG A 8 11.20 -17.87 25.79
C ARG A 8 12.14 -16.69 25.52
N ALA A 9 12.24 -16.25 24.27
CA ALA A 9 13.11 -15.13 23.87
C ALA A 9 12.69 -13.81 24.54
N MET A 10 11.39 -13.59 24.72
CA MET A 10 10.85 -12.39 25.38
C MET A 10 10.70 -12.56 26.90
N HIS A 11 10.99 -13.73 27.47
CA HIS A 11 10.74 -14.06 28.87
C HIS A 11 9.25 -13.92 29.31
N ILE A 12 8.32 -14.35 28.45
CA ILE A 12 6.87 -14.24 28.64
C ILE A 12 6.21 -15.62 28.71
N ASP A 13 5.10 -15.74 29.45
CA ASP A 13 4.29 -16.96 29.48
C ASP A 13 3.74 -17.31 28.08
N PRO A 14 3.96 -18.54 27.56
CA PRO A 14 3.43 -18.96 26.27
C PRO A 14 1.90 -18.88 26.17
N GLY A 15 1.18 -19.09 27.28
CA GLY A 15 -0.28 -18.97 27.33
C GLY A 15 -0.75 -17.51 27.23
N HIS A 16 -0.01 -16.57 27.81
CA HIS A 16 -0.22 -15.14 27.64
C HIS A 16 0.01 -14.73 26.19
N LEU A 17 1.16 -15.09 25.61
CA LEU A 17 1.49 -14.78 24.21
C LEU A 17 0.45 -15.36 23.24
N SER A 18 0.01 -16.61 23.45
CA SER A 18 -1.02 -17.26 22.64
C SER A 18 -2.37 -16.52 22.67
N ARG A 19 -2.80 -16.04 23.85
CA ARG A 19 -4.04 -15.25 23.96
C ARG A 19 -3.95 -13.92 23.23
N VAL A 20 -2.79 -13.28 23.27
CA VAL A 20 -2.56 -12.02 22.55
C VAL A 20 -2.57 -12.25 21.04
N LEU A 21 -1.80 -13.23 20.55
CA LEU A 21 -1.74 -13.54 19.12
C LEU A 21 -3.06 -14.07 18.54
N SER A 22 -3.94 -14.62 19.38
CA SER A 22 -5.30 -15.03 18.97
C SER A 22 -6.36 -13.95 19.14
N GLY A 23 -5.98 -12.71 19.48
CA GLY A 23 -6.90 -11.59 19.66
C GLY A 23 -7.79 -11.70 20.90
N LYS A 24 -7.58 -12.69 21.77
CA LYS A 24 -8.35 -12.89 23.01
C LYS A 24 -7.94 -11.94 24.13
N ARG A 25 -6.80 -11.25 23.98
CA ARG A 25 -6.30 -10.26 24.93
C ARG A 25 -5.49 -9.20 24.20
N SER A 26 -5.66 -7.93 24.56
CA SER A 26 -4.83 -6.85 24.02
C SER A 26 -3.37 -6.98 24.51
N PRO A 27 -2.37 -6.70 23.65
CA PRO A 27 -0.99 -6.61 24.08
C PRO A 27 -0.81 -5.44 25.05
N SER A 28 0.01 -5.60 26.08
CA SER A 28 0.49 -4.45 26.85
C SER A 28 1.58 -3.71 26.05
N PRO A 29 1.86 -2.43 26.33
CA PRO A 29 2.95 -1.70 25.67
C PRO A 29 4.29 -2.46 25.72
N GLN A 30 4.63 -3.03 26.88
CA GLN A 30 5.86 -3.79 27.07
C GLN A 30 5.90 -5.08 26.21
N LEU A 31 4.76 -5.73 25.98
CA LEU A 31 4.71 -6.90 25.12
C LEU A 31 4.83 -6.50 23.64
N ALA A 32 4.24 -5.37 23.25
CA ALA A 32 4.38 -4.87 21.88
C ALA A 32 5.83 -4.50 21.57
N GLU A 33 6.51 -3.75 22.45
CA GLU A 33 7.95 -3.45 22.35
C GLU A 33 8.82 -4.71 22.31
N ALA A 34 8.48 -5.73 23.13
CA ALA A 34 9.20 -7.00 23.10
C ALA A 34 9.01 -7.76 21.78
N LEU A 35 7.83 -7.66 21.18
CA LEU A 35 7.56 -8.22 19.85
C LEU A 35 8.32 -7.44 18.77
N ASP A 36 8.35 -6.11 18.83
CA ASP A 36 9.13 -5.26 17.93
C ASP A 36 10.59 -5.68 17.89
N GLY A 37 11.23 -5.80 19.06
CA GLY A 37 12.62 -6.24 19.16
C GLY A 37 12.84 -7.69 18.68
N LEU A 38 11.83 -8.54 18.78
CA LEU A 38 11.91 -9.94 18.37
C LEU A 38 11.83 -10.11 16.84
N VAL A 39 11.00 -9.32 16.16
CA VAL A 39 10.78 -9.43 14.71
C VAL A 39 11.47 -8.33 13.90
N GLY A 40 12.09 -7.35 14.57
CA GLY A 40 12.73 -6.22 13.92
C GLY A 40 11.72 -5.24 13.32
N ALA A 41 10.56 -5.03 13.97
CA ALA A 41 9.52 -4.12 13.49
C ALA A 41 9.74 -2.66 13.94
N GLU A 42 10.86 -2.36 14.60
CA GLU A 42 11.31 -0.99 14.89
C GLU A 42 10.29 -0.07 15.61
N GLY A 43 9.37 -0.66 16.39
CA GLY A 43 8.33 0.08 17.12
C GLY A 43 6.98 0.11 16.40
N ALA A 44 6.91 -0.35 15.15
CA ALA A 44 5.69 -0.36 14.36
C ALA A 44 4.58 -1.26 14.96
N LEU A 45 4.94 -2.33 15.69
CA LEU A 45 3.95 -3.15 16.40
C LEU A 45 3.42 -2.43 17.66
N ALA A 46 4.26 -1.70 18.37
CA ALA A 46 3.84 -0.83 19.47
C ALA A 46 2.90 0.28 18.98
N ASP A 47 3.22 0.94 17.87
CA ASP A 47 2.37 1.96 17.25
C ASP A 47 1.01 1.38 16.80
N LEU A 48 1.02 0.21 16.16
CA LEU A 48 -0.22 -0.50 15.81
C LEU A 48 -1.03 -0.86 17.06
N ALA A 49 -0.37 -1.32 18.12
CA ALA A 49 -1.05 -1.65 19.38
C ALA A 49 -1.67 -0.42 20.05
N ALA A 50 -1.01 0.74 19.95
CA ALA A 50 -1.48 2.02 20.48
C ALA A 50 -2.56 2.69 19.63
N THR A 51 -2.77 2.23 18.39
CA THR A 51 -3.78 2.78 17.46
C THR A 51 -5.20 2.70 18.02
N LEU A 52 -5.51 1.66 18.80
CA LEU A 52 -6.81 1.49 19.45
C LEU A 52 -6.67 1.60 20.96
N ASP A 53 -7.37 2.56 21.56
CA ASP A 53 -7.55 2.61 23.01
C ASP A 53 -8.59 1.57 23.48
N GLU A 54 -8.85 1.52 24.80
CA GLU A 54 -9.81 0.56 25.37
C GLU A 54 -11.26 0.88 24.95
N ASP A 55 -11.59 2.16 24.78
CA ASP A 55 -12.92 2.61 24.38
C ASP A 55 -13.21 2.22 22.94
N ASP A 56 -12.24 2.39 22.03
CA ASP A 56 -12.35 1.97 20.63
C ASP A 56 -12.49 0.46 20.52
N ARG A 57 -11.76 -0.32 21.31
CA ARG A 57 -11.91 -1.79 21.36
C ARG A 57 -13.29 -2.19 21.84
N GLY A 58 -13.79 -1.56 22.91
CA GLY A 58 -15.14 -1.77 23.43
C GLY A 58 -16.21 -1.44 22.38
N ARG A 59 -16.01 -0.34 21.65
CA ARG A 59 -16.90 0.12 20.58
C ARG A 59 -16.91 -0.85 19.39
N ILE A 60 -15.75 -1.29 18.91
CA ILE A 60 -15.65 -2.30 17.84
C ILE A 60 -16.33 -3.60 18.28
N ALA A 61 -16.07 -4.08 19.50
CA ALA A 61 -16.69 -5.29 20.02
C ALA A 61 -18.22 -5.16 20.09
N HIS A 62 -18.74 -4.00 20.50
CA HIS A 62 -20.18 -3.73 20.49
C HIS A 62 -20.74 -3.73 19.06
N SER A 63 -20.08 -3.05 18.12
CA SER A 63 -20.48 -3.01 16.70
C SER A 63 -20.46 -4.39 16.05
N VAL A 64 -19.51 -5.26 16.39
CA VAL A 64 -19.50 -6.66 15.92
C VAL A 64 -20.71 -7.45 16.46
N ALA A 65 -21.15 -7.17 17.69
CA ALA A 65 -22.33 -7.79 18.27
C ALA A 65 -23.65 -7.20 17.74
N GLU A 66 -23.67 -5.90 17.43
CA GLU A 66 -24.83 -5.16 16.90
C GLU A 66 -24.49 -4.39 15.60
N PRO A 67 -24.21 -5.07 14.47
CA PRO A 67 -23.78 -4.41 13.22
C PRO A 67 -24.72 -3.32 12.72
N ALA A 68 -26.03 -3.48 12.92
CA ALA A 68 -27.04 -2.51 12.52
C ALA A 68 -26.92 -1.15 13.24
N ARG A 69 -26.07 -1.03 14.27
CA ARG A 69 -25.85 0.17 15.08
C ARG A 69 -24.40 0.67 15.04
N VAL A 70 -23.65 0.31 14.01
CA VAL A 70 -22.32 0.88 13.75
C VAL A 70 -22.38 2.41 13.82
N ASP A 71 -21.48 2.97 14.62
CA ASP A 71 -21.31 4.41 14.78
C ASP A 71 -20.07 4.93 14.04
N LEU A 72 -19.96 6.25 13.92
CA LEU A 72 -18.82 6.89 13.27
C LEU A 72 -17.49 6.57 13.97
N GLY A 73 -17.51 6.38 15.29
CA GLY A 73 -16.32 6.02 16.06
C GLY A 73 -15.75 4.65 15.66
N THR A 74 -16.61 3.67 15.37
CA THR A 74 -16.19 2.36 14.87
C THR A 74 -15.57 2.47 13.49
N VAL A 75 -16.18 3.24 12.59
CA VAL A 75 -15.66 3.44 11.23
C VAL A 75 -14.27 4.04 11.28
N ARG A 76 -14.07 5.10 12.07
CA ARG A 76 -12.76 5.74 12.25
C ARG A 76 -11.72 4.79 12.83
N ALA A 77 -12.04 4.09 13.91
CA ALA A 77 -11.14 3.14 14.52
C ALA A 77 -10.68 2.02 13.55
N LEU A 78 -11.58 1.53 12.69
CA LEU A 78 -11.21 0.53 11.67
C LEU A 78 -10.35 1.15 10.56
N ALA A 79 -10.68 2.36 10.09
CA ALA A 79 -9.86 3.08 9.12
C ALA A 79 -8.43 3.35 9.66
N ASP A 80 -8.32 3.74 10.93
CA ASP A 80 -7.04 4.01 11.60
C ASP A 80 -6.19 2.73 11.72
N VAL A 81 -6.82 1.59 12.03
CA VAL A 81 -6.13 0.29 12.02
C VAL A 81 -5.60 -0.04 10.62
N LEU A 82 -6.42 0.13 9.57
CA LEU A 82 -5.98 -0.12 8.19
C LEU A 82 -4.80 0.79 7.81
N ALA A 83 -4.86 2.08 8.16
CA ALA A 83 -3.77 3.03 7.93
C ALA A 83 -2.50 2.64 8.70
N ALA A 84 -2.62 2.21 9.96
CA ALA A 84 -1.49 1.72 10.74
C ALA A 84 -0.89 0.43 10.15
N GLN A 85 -1.71 -0.47 9.60
CA GLN A 85 -1.22 -1.66 8.91
C GLN A 85 -0.49 -1.35 7.62
N ARG A 86 -0.93 -0.35 6.84
CA ARG A 86 -0.20 0.11 5.66
C ARG A 86 1.20 0.61 6.01
N ARG A 87 1.40 1.22 7.19
CA ARG A 87 2.73 1.58 7.68
C ARG A 87 3.52 0.41 8.26
N LEU A 88 2.85 -0.55 8.88
CA LEU A 88 3.51 -1.76 9.36
C LEU A 88 4.16 -2.55 8.19
N ASP A 89 3.54 -2.53 7.03
CA ASP A 89 4.02 -3.15 5.79
C ASP A 89 5.39 -2.62 5.33
N ASP A 90 5.73 -1.37 5.64
CA ASP A 90 7.06 -0.80 5.35
C ASP A 90 8.19 -1.49 6.14
N THR A 91 7.84 -2.19 7.23
CA THR A 91 8.79 -2.79 8.17
C THR A 91 8.73 -4.31 8.18
N LEU A 92 7.54 -4.89 8.04
CA LEU A 92 7.33 -6.32 8.14
C LEU A 92 7.03 -6.93 6.76
N PRO A 93 7.57 -8.12 6.46
CA PRO A 93 7.27 -8.78 5.20
C PRO A 93 5.78 -9.14 5.12
N ALA A 94 5.16 -8.91 3.96
CA ALA A 94 3.76 -9.21 3.70
C ALA A 94 3.34 -10.64 4.08
N THR A 95 4.24 -11.64 3.94
CA THR A 95 3.99 -13.03 4.35
C THR A 95 3.71 -13.19 5.86
N ALA A 96 4.28 -12.33 6.70
CA ALA A 96 4.01 -12.30 8.13
C ALA A 96 2.69 -11.60 8.47
N MET A 97 2.28 -10.63 7.67
CA MET A 97 1.07 -9.81 7.88
C MET A 97 -0.21 -10.43 7.30
N LEU A 98 -0.10 -11.21 6.23
CA LEU A 98 -1.25 -11.79 5.51
C LEU A 98 -2.23 -12.53 6.44
N PRO A 99 -1.82 -13.46 7.33
CA PRO A 99 -2.77 -14.21 8.15
C PRO A 99 -3.64 -13.33 9.07
N SER A 100 -3.04 -12.34 9.74
CA SER A 100 -3.78 -11.44 10.64
C SER A 100 -4.65 -10.46 9.86
N THR A 101 -4.11 -9.88 8.78
CA THR A 101 -4.83 -8.91 7.94
C THR A 101 -6.06 -9.55 7.30
N SER A 102 -5.95 -10.79 6.81
CA SER A 102 -7.09 -11.53 6.25
C SER A 102 -8.16 -11.84 7.29
N ALA A 103 -7.79 -12.21 8.53
CA ALA A 103 -8.76 -12.46 9.59
C ALA A 103 -9.51 -11.17 10.03
N GLN A 104 -8.81 -10.04 10.03
CA GLN A 104 -9.41 -8.73 10.29
C GLN A 104 -10.34 -8.32 9.14
N TRP A 105 -9.90 -8.48 7.88
CA TRP A 105 -10.73 -8.28 6.70
C TRP A 105 -12.05 -9.04 6.79
N GLU A 106 -12.03 -10.35 7.11
CA GLU A 106 -13.26 -11.15 7.23
C GLU A 106 -14.24 -10.59 8.26
N THR A 107 -13.71 -9.97 9.32
CA THR A 107 -14.50 -9.34 10.38
C THR A 107 -15.10 -8.01 9.92
N VAL A 108 -14.29 -7.15 9.29
CA VAL A 108 -14.73 -5.87 8.72
C VAL A 108 -15.75 -6.08 7.62
N GLU A 109 -15.53 -7.06 6.75
CA GLU A 109 -16.42 -7.42 5.63
C GLU A 109 -17.76 -7.97 6.12
N ARG A 110 -17.79 -8.79 7.19
CA ARG A 110 -19.07 -9.14 7.86
C ARG A 110 -19.76 -7.93 8.43
N LEU A 111 -19.03 -7.08 9.15
CA LEU A 111 -19.60 -5.91 9.78
C LEU A 111 -20.20 -4.96 8.74
N ALA A 112 -19.50 -4.70 7.63
CA ALA A 112 -19.95 -3.82 6.54
C ALA A 112 -21.20 -4.35 5.83
N ARG A 113 -21.30 -5.67 5.62
CA ARG A 113 -22.48 -6.32 5.03
C ARG A 113 -23.73 -6.17 5.90
N ASP A 114 -23.56 -6.29 7.20
CA ASP A 114 -24.68 -6.25 8.16
C ASP A 114 -24.96 -4.84 8.70
N ALA A 115 -24.08 -3.88 8.41
CA ALA A 115 -24.23 -2.49 8.83
C ALA A 115 -25.45 -1.80 8.20
N ARG A 116 -26.12 -0.97 8.99
CA ARG A 116 -27.29 -0.18 8.60
C ARG A 116 -27.17 1.24 9.15
N GLY A 117 -27.99 2.14 8.64
CA GLY A 117 -28.01 3.53 9.11
C GLY A 117 -26.93 4.41 8.47
N PRO A 118 -26.69 5.61 9.04
CA PRO A 118 -25.95 6.69 8.37
C PRO A 118 -24.44 6.42 8.18
N HIS A 119 -23.89 5.41 8.84
CA HIS A 119 -22.45 5.10 8.78
C HIS A 119 -22.15 3.82 7.98
N ALA A 120 -23.17 3.19 7.40
CA ALA A 120 -23.01 1.93 6.67
C ALA A 120 -22.20 2.11 5.37
N ASP A 121 -22.38 3.21 4.64
CA ASP A 121 -21.61 3.50 3.42
C ASP A 121 -20.14 3.75 3.73
N ALA A 122 -19.85 4.60 4.73
CA ALA A 122 -18.48 4.85 5.17
C ALA A 122 -17.76 3.57 5.65
N LEU A 123 -18.48 2.65 6.28
CA LEU A 123 -17.91 1.35 6.65
C LEU A 123 -17.65 0.45 5.43
N ARG A 124 -18.51 0.50 4.40
CA ARG A 124 -18.29 -0.21 3.13
C ARG A 124 -17.05 0.31 2.41
N GLU A 125 -16.81 1.62 2.43
CA GLU A 125 -15.57 2.22 1.89
C GLU A 125 -14.33 1.65 2.59
N VAL A 126 -14.31 1.61 3.93
CA VAL A 126 -13.20 1.01 4.69
C VAL A 126 -13.03 -0.47 4.37
N ALA A 127 -14.12 -1.23 4.22
CA ALA A 127 -14.05 -2.64 3.85
C ALA A 127 -13.48 -2.85 2.44
N ALA A 128 -13.88 -2.01 1.48
CA ALA A 128 -13.38 -2.02 0.10
C ALA A 128 -11.88 -1.72 0.03
N GLU A 129 -11.40 -0.76 0.82
CA GLU A 129 -9.96 -0.48 0.95
C GLU A 129 -9.18 -1.67 1.54
N TRP A 130 -9.79 -2.42 2.45
CA TRP A 130 -9.17 -3.60 3.06
C TRP A 130 -9.01 -4.75 2.05
N VAL A 131 -9.99 -4.93 1.16
CA VAL A 131 -9.91 -5.88 0.02
C VAL A 131 -8.70 -5.55 -0.85
N GLN A 132 -8.53 -4.27 -1.20
CA GLN A 132 -7.35 -3.81 -1.95
C GLN A 132 -6.06 -4.10 -1.18
N PHE A 133 -6.00 -3.80 0.12
CA PHE A 133 -4.78 -3.98 0.90
C PHE A 133 -4.38 -5.46 1.03
N VAL A 134 -5.35 -6.36 1.20
CA VAL A 134 -5.08 -7.81 1.13
C VAL A 134 -4.53 -8.19 -0.25
N GLY A 135 -5.07 -7.62 -1.33
CA GLY A 135 -4.54 -7.82 -2.68
C GLY A 135 -3.08 -7.36 -2.84
N TRP A 136 -2.73 -6.21 -2.24
CA TRP A 136 -1.36 -5.70 -2.19
C TRP A 136 -0.41 -6.66 -1.45
N LEU A 137 -0.79 -7.10 -0.25
CA LEU A 137 0.03 -8.03 0.53
C LEU A 137 0.27 -9.37 -0.23
N HIS A 138 -0.73 -9.86 -0.97
CA HIS A 138 -0.54 -11.02 -1.84
C HIS A 138 0.43 -10.72 -2.99
N ALA A 139 0.40 -9.51 -3.58
CA ALA A 139 1.31 -9.11 -4.65
C ALA A 139 2.76 -9.06 -4.16
N GLU A 140 3.00 -8.48 -2.99
CA GLU A 140 4.33 -8.43 -2.38
C GLU A 140 4.86 -9.80 -1.97
N ALA A 141 3.98 -10.65 -1.44
CA ALA A 141 4.31 -12.04 -1.11
C ALA A 141 4.53 -12.93 -2.34
N ARG A 142 4.42 -12.39 -3.58
CA ARG A 142 4.51 -13.14 -4.85
C ARG A 142 3.48 -14.25 -5.01
N ASN A 143 2.31 -14.07 -4.38
CA ASN A 143 1.13 -14.89 -4.57
C ASN A 143 0.31 -14.33 -5.75
N ASP A 144 0.93 -14.24 -6.93
CA ASP A 144 0.43 -13.45 -8.06
C ASP A 144 -1.02 -13.78 -8.48
N ALA A 145 -1.43 -15.06 -8.40
CA ALA A 145 -2.80 -15.48 -8.75
C ALA A 145 -3.85 -14.95 -7.76
N ASP A 146 -3.57 -15.03 -6.45
CA ASP A 146 -4.45 -14.47 -5.42
C ASP A 146 -4.45 -12.95 -5.46
N ALA A 147 -3.29 -12.33 -5.71
CA ALA A 147 -3.20 -10.89 -5.85
C ALA A 147 -4.12 -10.38 -6.98
N VAL A 148 -4.10 -11.00 -8.17
CA VAL A 148 -5.00 -10.63 -9.27
C VAL A 148 -6.47 -10.84 -8.90
N ARG A 149 -6.81 -11.93 -8.21
CA ARG A 149 -8.18 -12.19 -7.76
C ARG A 149 -8.66 -11.08 -6.81
N TRP A 150 -7.88 -10.76 -5.78
CA TRP A 150 -8.21 -9.72 -4.80
C TRP A 150 -8.26 -8.32 -5.40
N LEU A 151 -7.33 -7.97 -6.28
CA LEU A 151 -7.32 -6.67 -6.94
C LEU A 151 -8.44 -6.53 -7.98
N THR A 152 -9.00 -7.63 -8.48
CA THR A 152 -10.21 -7.60 -9.31
C THR A 152 -11.45 -7.37 -8.45
N GLU A 153 -11.56 -8.08 -7.33
CA GLU A 153 -12.59 -7.81 -6.32
C GLU A 153 -12.53 -6.35 -5.84
N ALA A 154 -11.33 -5.80 -5.63
CA ALA A 154 -11.16 -4.40 -5.21
C ALA A 154 -11.70 -3.39 -6.22
N GLU A 155 -11.59 -3.65 -7.53
CA GLU A 155 -12.21 -2.82 -8.57
C GLU A 155 -13.73 -2.89 -8.48
N ASP A 156 -14.29 -4.10 -8.33
CA ASP A 156 -15.74 -4.29 -8.17
C ASP A 156 -16.26 -3.55 -6.91
N ARG A 157 -15.51 -3.62 -5.79
CA ARG A 157 -15.84 -2.87 -4.57
C ARG A 157 -15.70 -1.37 -4.72
N ALA A 158 -14.72 -0.91 -5.47
CA ALA A 158 -14.55 0.50 -5.77
C ALA A 158 -15.77 1.05 -6.54
N ASP A 159 -16.29 0.30 -7.50
CA ASP A 159 -17.51 0.66 -8.23
C ASP A 159 -18.75 0.67 -7.31
N GLU A 160 -18.87 -0.31 -6.40
CA GLU A 160 -19.95 -0.36 -5.42
C GLU A 160 -20.00 0.87 -4.49
N VAL A 161 -18.84 1.38 -4.08
CA VAL A 161 -18.73 2.57 -3.21
C VAL A 161 -18.50 3.88 -3.98
N GLY A 162 -18.37 3.83 -5.30
CA GLY A 162 -18.13 5.00 -6.15
C GLY A 162 -16.75 5.65 -5.94
N SER A 163 -15.72 4.88 -5.58
CA SER A 163 -14.37 5.39 -5.30
C SER A 163 -13.42 5.23 -6.49
N GLY A 164 -13.21 6.32 -7.24
CA GLY A 164 -12.25 6.35 -8.34
C GLY A 164 -10.80 6.13 -7.90
N GLU A 165 -10.42 6.64 -6.72
CA GLU A 165 -9.08 6.47 -6.14
C GLU A 165 -8.77 5.00 -5.83
N LEU A 166 -9.76 4.26 -5.30
CA LEU A 166 -9.61 2.84 -5.01
C LEU A 166 -9.51 2.01 -6.29
N ALA A 167 -10.36 2.30 -7.28
CA ALA A 167 -10.32 1.63 -8.59
C ALA A 167 -8.97 1.86 -9.30
N ALA A 168 -8.47 3.10 -9.28
CA ALA A 168 -7.16 3.44 -9.84
C ALA A 168 -6.04 2.67 -9.11
N GLN A 169 -6.07 2.62 -7.78
CA GLN A 169 -5.05 1.92 -7.02
C GLN A 169 -5.05 0.40 -7.24
N ALA A 170 -6.22 -0.21 -7.38
CA ALA A 170 -6.34 -1.63 -7.68
C ALA A 170 -5.73 -1.98 -9.06
N ALA A 171 -6.02 -1.16 -10.08
CA ALA A 171 -5.42 -1.29 -11.40
C ALA A 171 -3.90 -1.04 -11.39
N ASN A 172 -3.43 -0.03 -10.64
CA ASN A 172 -2.01 0.26 -10.42
C ASN A 172 -1.27 -0.97 -9.88
N PHE A 173 -1.82 -1.66 -8.88
CA PHE A 173 -1.18 -2.85 -8.32
C PHE A 173 -1.17 -4.06 -9.27
N LYS A 174 -2.14 -4.17 -10.18
CA LYS A 174 -2.02 -5.13 -11.31
C LYS A 174 -0.89 -4.74 -12.27
N GLY A 175 -0.65 -3.45 -12.46
CA GLY A 175 0.51 -2.91 -13.17
C GLY A 175 1.83 -3.23 -12.47
N TYR A 176 1.88 -3.11 -11.15
CA TYR A 176 3.03 -3.53 -10.34
C TYR A 176 3.37 -5.01 -10.54
N LEU A 177 2.37 -5.90 -10.47
CA LEU A 177 2.57 -7.33 -10.76
C LEU A 177 3.14 -7.55 -12.16
N ALA A 178 2.63 -6.83 -13.17
CA ALA A 178 3.15 -6.91 -14.53
C ALA A 178 4.61 -6.44 -14.64
N ARG A 179 5.04 -5.42 -13.87
CA ARG A 179 6.45 -5.02 -13.77
C ARG A 179 7.29 -6.13 -13.16
N ARG A 180 6.87 -6.69 -12.02
CA ARG A 180 7.58 -7.79 -11.34
C ARG A 180 7.71 -9.05 -12.20
N GLN A 181 6.82 -9.22 -13.18
CA GLN A 181 6.85 -10.32 -14.15
C GLN A 181 7.62 -9.99 -15.45
N GLY A 182 8.10 -8.75 -15.63
CA GLY A 182 8.78 -8.33 -16.85
C GLY A 182 7.87 -8.38 -18.08
N ARG A 183 6.62 -7.91 -17.97
CA ARG A 183 5.61 -7.95 -19.05
C ARG A 183 5.25 -6.55 -19.55
N PRO A 184 6.07 -5.88 -20.39
CA PRO A 184 5.89 -4.49 -20.80
C PRO A 184 4.50 -4.16 -21.38
N ARG A 185 3.92 -5.05 -22.21
CA ARG A 185 2.55 -4.85 -22.72
C ARG A 185 1.49 -4.81 -21.61
N ALA A 186 1.67 -5.61 -20.55
CA ALA A 186 0.76 -5.61 -19.41
C ALA A 186 1.01 -4.41 -18.48
N ILE A 187 2.26 -3.94 -18.36
CA ILE A 187 2.61 -2.69 -17.67
C ILE A 187 1.81 -1.54 -18.30
N VAL A 188 1.95 -1.34 -19.62
CA VAL A 188 1.20 -0.29 -20.35
C VAL A 188 -0.30 -0.43 -20.12
N ARG A 189 -0.87 -1.62 -20.30
CA ARG A 189 -2.32 -1.83 -20.14
C ARG A 189 -2.84 -1.41 -18.77
N TRP A 190 -2.21 -1.88 -17.69
CA TRP A 190 -2.74 -1.68 -16.34
C TRP A 190 -2.48 -0.28 -15.81
N PHE A 191 -1.30 0.30 -16.04
CA PHE A 191 -1.04 1.67 -15.63
C PHE A 191 -1.82 2.68 -16.48
N SER A 192 -2.04 2.43 -17.78
CA SER A 192 -2.96 3.26 -18.56
C SER A 192 -4.41 3.15 -18.06
N ALA A 193 -4.86 1.95 -17.64
CA ALA A 193 -6.18 1.81 -17.04
C ALA A 193 -6.30 2.65 -15.76
N ALA A 194 -5.32 2.57 -14.85
CA ALA A 194 -5.28 3.38 -13.64
C ALA A 194 -5.24 4.89 -13.92
N TYR A 195 -4.40 5.32 -14.86
CA TYR A 195 -4.26 6.73 -15.28
C TYR A 195 -5.57 7.34 -15.80
N TYR A 196 -6.35 6.57 -16.56
CA TYR A 196 -7.61 7.00 -17.15
C TYR A 196 -8.84 6.72 -16.27
N THR A 197 -8.68 6.15 -15.07
CA THR A 197 -9.80 5.88 -14.16
C THR A 197 -10.47 7.19 -13.75
N PRO A 198 -11.80 7.34 -13.96
CA PRO A 198 -12.54 8.49 -13.48
C PRO A 198 -12.46 8.61 -11.95
N GLY A 199 -12.12 9.80 -11.45
CA GLY A 199 -11.98 10.04 -10.01
C GLY A 199 -10.64 9.60 -9.42
N ALA A 200 -9.66 9.18 -10.23
CA ALA A 200 -8.28 8.98 -9.75
C ALA A 200 -7.68 10.30 -9.25
N ALA A 201 -6.97 10.25 -8.11
CA ALA A 201 -6.32 11.42 -7.53
C ALA A 201 -5.21 11.96 -8.46
N PRO A 202 -4.90 13.27 -8.45
CA PRO A 202 -3.86 13.86 -9.30
C PRO A 202 -2.50 13.15 -9.17
N LEU A 203 -2.04 12.87 -7.95
CA LEU A 203 -0.77 12.17 -7.72
C LEU A 203 -0.79 10.71 -8.20
N GLN A 204 -1.92 10.01 -8.10
CA GLN A 204 -2.06 8.67 -8.69
C GLN A 204 -1.89 8.74 -10.21
N ARG A 205 -2.56 9.69 -10.86
CA ARG A 205 -2.46 9.90 -12.31
C ARG A 205 -1.03 10.21 -12.75
N VAL A 206 -0.28 11.03 -12.00
CA VAL A 206 1.15 11.26 -12.26
C VAL A 206 1.93 9.94 -12.23
N GLY A 207 1.81 9.19 -11.14
CA GLY A 207 2.52 7.92 -10.98
C GLY A 207 2.16 6.91 -12.08
N ASP A 208 0.89 6.78 -12.38
CA ASP A 208 0.36 5.86 -13.40
C ASP A 208 0.83 6.24 -14.81
N ALA A 209 0.81 7.52 -15.16
CA ALA A 209 1.32 8.01 -16.44
C ALA A 209 2.82 7.71 -16.60
N VAL A 210 3.63 7.98 -15.58
CA VAL A 210 5.08 7.65 -15.58
C VAL A 210 5.31 6.15 -15.79
N GLN A 211 4.54 5.30 -15.11
CA GLN A 211 4.71 3.86 -15.17
C GLN A 211 4.24 3.27 -16.51
N ALA A 212 3.16 3.79 -17.09
CA ALA A 212 2.74 3.47 -18.45
C ALA A 212 3.77 3.94 -19.49
N ALA A 213 4.35 5.14 -19.32
CA ALA A 213 5.42 5.66 -20.17
C ALA A 213 6.66 4.76 -20.13
N HIS A 214 7.03 4.26 -18.95
CA HIS A 214 8.11 3.29 -18.79
C HIS A 214 7.79 1.99 -19.56
N GLY A 215 6.56 1.49 -19.46
CA GLY A 215 6.10 0.34 -20.24
C GLY A 215 6.25 0.54 -21.76
N TYR A 216 5.90 1.72 -22.27
CA TYR A 216 6.11 2.08 -23.69
C TYR A 216 7.60 2.15 -24.06
N ALA A 217 8.44 2.73 -23.20
CA ALA A 217 9.88 2.80 -23.43
C ALA A 217 10.50 1.39 -23.53
N LEU A 218 10.12 0.47 -22.65
CA LEU A 218 10.56 -0.94 -22.67
C LEU A 218 10.11 -1.70 -23.93
N LEU A 219 9.01 -1.26 -24.58
CA LEU A 219 8.56 -1.80 -25.86
C LEU A 219 9.27 -1.18 -27.08
N GLY A 220 10.09 -0.15 -26.87
CA GLY A 220 10.69 0.64 -27.95
C GLY A 220 9.71 1.65 -28.58
N GLU A 221 8.54 1.86 -27.99
CA GLU A 221 7.53 2.82 -28.47
C GLU A 221 7.85 4.24 -27.99
N ARG A 222 8.99 4.77 -28.46
CA ARG A 222 9.62 6.00 -27.94
C ARG A 222 8.70 7.22 -27.97
N ASP A 223 7.93 7.40 -29.03
CA ASP A 223 7.04 8.56 -29.14
C ASP A 223 5.87 8.50 -28.16
N ALA A 224 5.34 7.29 -27.89
CA ALA A 224 4.29 7.10 -26.89
C ALA A 224 4.83 7.35 -25.48
N ALA A 225 6.02 6.82 -25.18
CA ALA A 225 6.70 7.05 -23.91
C ALA A 225 6.93 8.55 -23.64
N ARG A 226 7.48 9.29 -24.61
CA ARG A 226 7.75 10.73 -24.43
C ARG A 226 6.49 11.56 -24.29
N ARG A 227 5.44 11.26 -25.05
CA ARG A 227 4.16 11.98 -24.91
C ARG A 227 3.61 11.84 -23.50
N LEU A 228 3.50 10.60 -23.01
CA LEU A 228 2.93 10.35 -21.69
C LEU A 228 3.83 10.83 -20.55
N LEU A 229 5.15 10.84 -20.74
CA LEU A 229 6.09 11.46 -19.80
C LEU A 229 5.94 12.98 -19.75
N GLY A 230 5.67 13.62 -20.89
CA GLY A 230 5.33 15.05 -20.95
C GLY A 230 4.04 15.35 -20.19
N GLU A 231 2.97 14.59 -20.46
CA GLU A 231 1.71 14.70 -19.72
C GLU A 231 1.91 14.50 -18.21
N ALA A 232 2.72 13.51 -17.80
CA ALA A 232 3.02 13.29 -16.40
C ALA A 232 3.78 14.47 -15.75
N SER A 233 4.63 15.16 -16.51
CA SER A 233 5.36 16.33 -16.03
C SER A 233 4.42 17.51 -15.80
N ASP A 234 3.50 17.76 -16.74
CA ASP A 234 2.48 18.80 -16.61
C ASP A 234 1.55 18.52 -15.40
N LEU A 235 1.19 17.25 -15.18
CA LEU A 235 0.36 16.84 -14.04
C LEU A 235 1.06 17.00 -12.69
N VAL A 236 2.39 16.93 -12.61
CA VAL A 236 3.12 17.21 -11.37
C VAL A 236 2.92 18.67 -10.96
N ASP A 237 2.98 19.59 -11.92
CA ASP A 237 2.79 21.02 -11.67
C ASP A 237 1.33 21.32 -11.26
N GLU A 238 0.35 20.62 -11.87
CA GLU A 238 -1.07 20.74 -11.49
C GLU A 238 -1.39 20.13 -10.13
N ALA A 239 -0.76 19.01 -9.76
CA ALA A 239 -0.99 18.36 -8.48
C ALA A 239 -0.54 19.24 -7.30
N GLY A 240 0.47 20.09 -7.49
CA GLY A 240 0.95 21.02 -6.48
C GLY A 240 1.23 20.34 -5.13
N ASP A 241 0.64 20.90 -4.06
CA ASP A 241 0.76 20.38 -2.69
C ASP A 241 -0.41 19.43 -2.30
N THR A 242 -1.13 18.87 -3.27
CA THR A 242 -2.25 17.95 -2.99
C THR A 242 -1.74 16.70 -2.27
N GLU A 243 -2.40 16.32 -1.18
CA GLU A 243 -2.05 15.13 -0.42
C GLU A 243 -2.43 13.85 -1.19
N ALA A 244 -1.63 12.80 -1.05
CA ALA A 244 -1.92 11.52 -1.64
C ALA A 244 -3.08 10.82 -0.90
N PRO A 245 -3.93 10.03 -1.60
CA PRO A 245 -4.95 9.25 -0.92
C PRO A 245 -4.31 8.21 -0.01
N GLY A 246 -5.01 7.80 1.06
CA GLY A 246 -4.47 6.86 2.04
C GLY A 246 -4.08 5.48 1.46
N THR A 247 -4.73 5.09 0.36
CA THR A 247 -4.40 3.89 -0.44
C THR A 247 -3.09 4.01 -1.23
N ALA A 248 -2.56 5.22 -1.37
CA ALA A 248 -1.37 5.57 -2.14
C ALA A 248 -0.46 6.57 -1.41
N TYR A 249 -0.43 6.52 -0.07
CA TYR A 249 0.16 7.55 0.80
C TYR A 249 1.65 7.86 0.53
N TRP A 250 2.37 6.95 -0.12
CA TRP A 250 3.78 7.11 -0.48
C TRP A 250 4.01 8.02 -1.71
N LEU A 251 2.95 8.37 -2.44
CA LEU A 251 3.06 9.20 -3.63
C LEU A 251 3.42 10.64 -3.26
N SER A 252 4.43 11.17 -3.96
CA SER A 252 4.85 12.57 -3.85
C SER A 252 5.50 13.02 -5.16
N PRO A 253 5.60 14.33 -5.42
CA PRO A 253 6.35 14.84 -6.57
C PRO A 253 7.80 14.33 -6.60
N THR A 254 8.45 14.24 -5.42
CA THR A 254 9.79 13.67 -5.27
C THR A 254 9.83 12.19 -5.67
N PHE A 255 8.84 11.41 -5.26
CA PHE A 255 8.74 9.99 -5.61
C PHE A 255 8.59 9.80 -7.12
N SER A 256 7.74 10.61 -7.77
CA SER A 256 7.50 10.56 -9.22
C SER A 256 8.77 10.79 -10.06
N ARG A 257 9.71 11.61 -9.58
CA ARG A 257 11.00 11.84 -10.28
C ARG A 257 11.80 10.55 -10.46
N MET A 258 11.77 9.64 -9.49
CA MET A 258 12.47 8.36 -9.61
C MET A 258 11.91 7.53 -10.76
N GLY A 259 10.58 7.47 -10.89
CA GLY A 259 9.92 6.82 -12.02
C GLY A 259 10.25 7.48 -13.36
N MET A 260 10.23 8.82 -13.44
CA MET A 260 10.61 9.56 -14.66
C MET A 260 12.03 9.24 -15.10
N GLY A 261 12.95 9.10 -14.13
CA GLY A 261 14.32 8.68 -14.37
C GLY A 261 14.43 7.29 -15.02
N LEU A 262 13.61 6.32 -14.60
CA LEU A 262 13.54 5.01 -15.24
C LEU A 262 13.04 5.09 -16.69
N VAL A 263 12.07 5.97 -16.98
CA VAL A 263 11.59 6.19 -18.35
C VAL A 263 12.72 6.70 -19.24
N HIS A 264 13.44 7.74 -18.80
CA HIS A 264 14.57 8.29 -19.54
C HIS A 264 15.68 7.26 -19.75
N LEU A 265 15.99 6.45 -18.73
CA LEU A 265 16.98 5.39 -18.85
C LEU A 265 16.59 4.37 -19.93
N ALA A 266 15.33 3.90 -19.91
CA ALA A 266 14.80 2.99 -20.92
C ALA A 266 14.77 3.61 -22.34
N LEU A 267 14.70 4.95 -22.44
CA LEU A 267 14.83 5.69 -23.70
C LEU A 267 16.30 5.95 -24.09
N GLY A 268 17.29 5.60 -23.28
CA GLY A 268 18.71 5.90 -23.54
C GLY A 268 19.05 7.39 -23.38
N GLU A 269 18.25 8.14 -22.63
CA GLU A 269 18.43 9.56 -22.31
C GLU A 269 19.18 9.67 -20.97
N TYR A 270 20.45 9.25 -20.98
CA TYR A 270 21.20 8.96 -19.76
C TYR A 270 21.42 10.18 -18.85
N ALA A 271 21.59 11.38 -19.43
CA ALA A 271 21.81 12.60 -18.65
C ALA A 271 20.54 12.99 -17.87
N GLU A 272 19.39 12.96 -18.54
CA GLU A 272 18.07 13.21 -17.97
C GLU A 272 17.68 12.14 -16.95
N ALA A 273 18.01 10.86 -17.23
CA ALA A 273 17.82 9.76 -16.31
C ALA A 273 18.60 9.98 -15.00
N ALA A 274 19.91 10.26 -15.09
CA ALA A 274 20.75 10.49 -13.93
C ALA A 274 20.31 11.73 -13.13
N ALA A 275 19.85 12.79 -13.79
CA ALA A 275 19.34 14.00 -13.14
C ALA A 275 18.08 13.71 -12.30
N ASN A 276 17.09 13.03 -12.90
CA ASN A 276 15.83 12.70 -12.25
C ASN A 276 16.01 11.69 -11.09
N LEU A 277 16.78 10.61 -11.32
CA LEU A 277 17.03 9.60 -10.29
C LEU A 277 17.77 10.18 -9.10
N ARG A 278 18.81 11.01 -9.33
CA ARG A 278 19.51 11.71 -8.24
C ARG A 278 18.58 12.65 -7.48
N ALA A 279 17.81 13.47 -8.19
CA ALA A 279 16.91 14.43 -7.53
C ALA A 279 15.82 13.73 -6.69
N GLY A 280 15.31 12.59 -7.16
CA GLY A 280 14.36 11.77 -6.40
C GLY A 280 15.01 11.15 -5.16
N LEU A 281 16.15 10.46 -5.32
CA LEU A 281 16.87 9.81 -4.21
C LEU A 281 17.38 10.81 -3.16
N ASP A 282 17.90 11.96 -3.58
CA ASP A 282 18.37 13.02 -2.67
C ASP A 282 17.21 13.72 -1.94
N GLY A 283 15.99 13.65 -2.49
CA GLY A 283 14.78 14.19 -1.87
C GLY A 283 14.11 13.25 -0.87
N LEU A 284 14.54 11.98 -0.79
CA LEU A 284 14.00 11.04 0.19
C LEU A 284 14.47 11.38 1.62
N PRO A 285 13.63 11.08 2.65
CA PRO A 285 14.07 11.06 4.04
C PRO A 285 15.32 10.18 4.20
N SER A 286 16.22 10.54 5.10
CA SER A 286 17.55 9.90 5.24
C SER A 286 17.49 8.38 5.40
N GLU A 287 16.51 7.92 6.17
CA GLU A 287 16.21 6.54 6.49
C GLU A 287 15.72 5.74 5.27
N GLN A 288 15.11 6.40 4.28
CA GLN A 288 14.59 5.75 3.09
C GLN A 288 15.59 5.68 1.94
N ARG A 289 16.65 6.51 1.94
CA ARG A 289 17.65 6.57 0.85
C ARG A 289 18.36 5.24 0.58
N HIS A 290 18.43 4.38 1.59
CA HIS A 290 19.09 3.08 1.52
C HIS A 290 18.12 1.91 1.80
N ALA A 291 16.82 2.18 1.88
CA ALA A 291 15.81 1.16 2.01
C ALA A 291 15.90 0.16 0.84
N GLU A 292 15.45 -1.07 1.07
CA GLU A 292 15.55 -2.14 0.07
C GLU A 292 14.84 -1.76 -1.24
N TRP A 293 13.63 -1.18 -1.14
CA TRP A 293 12.83 -0.75 -2.28
C TRP A 293 13.54 0.31 -3.15
N SER A 294 14.43 1.13 -2.57
CA SER A 294 15.17 2.18 -3.29
C SER A 294 16.26 1.62 -4.20
N ARG A 295 16.62 0.33 -4.05
CA ARG A 295 17.73 -0.30 -4.77
C ARG A 295 17.57 -0.20 -6.28
N GLU A 296 16.37 -0.43 -6.83
CA GLU A 296 16.09 -0.33 -8.28
C GLU A 296 16.54 1.03 -8.82
N TYR A 297 16.21 2.11 -8.12
CA TYR A 297 16.53 3.47 -8.56
C TYR A 297 18.01 3.81 -8.38
N ARG A 298 18.67 3.26 -7.36
CA ARG A 298 20.12 3.43 -7.16
C ARG A 298 20.92 2.71 -8.24
N ASP A 299 20.55 1.47 -8.56
CA ASP A 299 21.18 0.70 -9.62
C ASP A 299 21.00 1.39 -10.99
N ALA A 300 19.78 1.87 -11.27
CA ALA A 300 19.49 2.66 -12.48
C ALA A 300 20.32 3.97 -12.56
N LEU A 301 20.58 4.62 -11.42
CA LEU A 301 21.41 5.83 -11.38
C LEU A 301 22.87 5.52 -11.69
N GLU A 302 23.39 4.40 -11.21
CA GLU A 302 24.74 3.93 -11.54
C GLU A 302 24.86 3.60 -13.03
N GLU A 303 23.87 2.90 -13.59
CA GLU A 303 23.81 2.60 -15.03
C GLU A 303 23.80 3.89 -15.88
N ALA A 304 22.93 4.84 -15.55
CA ALA A 304 22.82 6.10 -16.27
C ALA A 304 24.12 6.94 -16.23
N ARG A 305 24.94 6.79 -15.17
CA ARG A 305 26.23 7.50 -15.04
C ARG A 305 27.37 6.82 -15.78
N ALA A 306 27.25 5.53 -16.06
CA ALA A 306 28.28 4.72 -16.70
C ALA A 306 28.24 4.75 -18.23
N ALA A 307 27.08 5.10 -18.81
CA ALA A 307 26.85 5.23 -20.25
C ALA A 307 27.38 6.55 -20.82
#